data_AF-A0A3N5ZMU1-F1
#
_entry.id   AF-A0A3N5ZMU1-F1
#
_cell.length_a   1.000
_cell.length_b   1.000
_cell.length_c   1.000
_cell.angle_alpha   90.00
_cell.angle_beta   90.00
_cell.angle_gamma   90.00
#
_symmetry.space_group_name_H-M   'P 1'
#
loop_
_entity.id
_entity.type
_entity.pdbx_description
1 polymer ?
#
loop_
_entity_poly.entity_id
_entity_poly.type
_entity_poly.pdbx_seq_one_letter_code
_entity_poly.pdbx_strand_id
1 'polypeptide(L)'
;MESVQMDLIGMVRSAGLVGQLVLLLLLAFSISTWAIILIKYRYIRRAFHESADFSDYFWKSRDFSNAFARAKQLPGSPLARIFRVAYLELKKTSQAGEVPESADSAAAVPPGFAFGARITATDNVKRALRRAINTEMTRMTQMVP
;
A
#
# COMPACT_ATOMS: atom_id res chain seq x y z
N MET A 1 -27.05 -42.57 9.02
CA MET A 1 -25.85 -41.86 8.55
C MET A 1 -24.68 -41.89 9.56
N GLU A 2 -24.75 -42.64 10.67
CA GLU A 2 -23.63 -42.76 11.63
C GLU A 2 -22.57 -43.82 11.26
N SER A 3 -22.89 -44.82 10.42
CA SER A 3 -21.98 -45.94 10.13
C SER A 3 -20.75 -45.56 9.30
N VAL A 4 -20.87 -44.59 8.40
CA VAL A 4 -19.78 -44.20 7.49
C VAL A 4 -18.63 -43.48 8.23
N GLN A 5 -18.93 -42.83 9.37
CA GLN A 5 -17.96 -42.03 10.11
C GLN A 5 -16.95 -42.90 10.88
N MET A 6 -17.36 -44.08 11.35
CA MET A 6 -16.44 -45.04 11.98
C MET A 6 -15.58 -45.79 10.97
N ASP A 7 -16.09 -46.01 9.74
CA ASP A 7 -15.37 -46.72 8.68
C ASP A 7 -14.22 -45.89 8.07
N LEU A 8 -14.37 -44.57 7.90
CA LEU A 8 -13.32 -43.74 7.31
C LEU A 8 -12.04 -43.70 8.15
N ILE A 9 -12.17 -43.56 9.48
CA ILE A 9 -11.01 -43.63 10.39
C ILE A 9 -10.42 -45.05 10.40
N GLY A 10 -11.27 -46.08 10.33
CA GLY A 10 -10.84 -47.49 10.23
C GLY A 10 -10.03 -47.75 8.97
N MET A 11 -10.49 -47.26 7.83
CA MET A 11 -9.85 -47.44 6.52
C MET A 11 -8.48 -46.74 6.46
N VAL A 12 -8.37 -45.55 7.06
CA VAL A 12 -7.08 -44.84 7.18
C VAL A 12 -6.12 -45.55 8.15
N ARG A 13 -6.62 -46.12 9.26
CA ARG A 13 -5.80 -46.93 10.19
C ARG A 13 -5.38 -48.27 9.59
N SER A 14 -6.16 -48.83 8.66
CA SER A 14 -5.81 -50.05 7.93
C SER A 14 -4.85 -49.81 6.76
N ALA A 15 -4.64 -48.55 6.35
CA ALA A 15 -3.66 -48.22 5.35
C ALA A 15 -2.25 -48.49 5.90
N GLY A 16 -1.36 -49.05 5.07
CA GLY A 16 0.00 -49.36 5.49
C GLY A 16 0.75 -48.13 6.03
N LEU A 17 1.80 -48.36 6.83
CA LEU A 17 2.58 -47.31 7.51
C LEU A 17 2.99 -46.16 6.58
N VAL A 18 3.38 -46.47 5.35
CA VAL A 18 3.73 -45.50 4.30
C VAL A 18 2.53 -44.64 3.89
N GLY A 19 1.35 -45.25 3.71
CA GLY A 19 0.12 -44.53 3.34
C GLY A 19 -0.33 -43.56 4.43
N GLN A 20 -0.23 -43.96 5.70
CA GLN A 20 -0.57 -43.09 6.82
C GLN A 20 0.39 -41.89 6.94
N LEU A 21 1.69 -42.09 6.71
CA LEU A 21 2.68 -41.01 6.68
C LEU A 21 2.44 -40.02 5.53
N VAL A 22 2.19 -40.53 4.32
CA VAL A 22 1.88 -39.69 3.15
C VAL A 22 0.60 -38.88 3.42
N LEU A 23 -0.44 -39.49 3.96
CA LEU A 23 -1.71 -38.82 4.25
C LEU A 23 -1.55 -37.72 5.30
N LEU A 24 -0.76 -37.97 6.35
CA LEU A 24 -0.43 -36.96 7.37
C LEU A 24 0.41 -35.81 6.78
N LEU A 25 1.42 -36.13 5.96
CA LEU A 25 2.25 -35.12 5.31
C LEU A 25 1.43 -34.23 4.37
N LEU A 26 0.56 -34.82 3.54
CA LEU A 26 -0.34 -34.07 2.66
C LEU A 26 -1.29 -33.18 3.46
N LEU A 27 -1.83 -33.69 4.58
CA LEU A 27 -2.70 -32.91 5.45
C LEU A 27 -1.95 -31.71 6.05
N ALA A 28 -0.74 -31.93 6.55
CA ALA A 28 0.09 -30.87 7.11
C ALA A 28 0.43 -29.79 6.08
N PHE A 29 0.80 -30.19 4.86
CA PHE A 29 1.04 -29.24 3.76
C PHE A 29 -0.23 -28.47 3.38
N SER A 30 -1.37 -29.15 3.27
CA SER A 30 -2.66 -28.52 2.96
C SER A 30 -3.03 -27.44 3.99
N ILE A 31 -2.93 -27.76 5.28
CA ILE A 31 -3.20 -26.81 6.37
C ILE A 31 -2.19 -25.64 6.32
N SER A 32 -0.91 -25.92 6.07
CA SER A 32 0.13 -24.90 5.95
C SER A 32 -0.16 -23.93 4.81
N THR A 33 -0.55 -24.44 3.64
CA THR A 33 -0.92 -23.62 2.49
C THR A 33 -2.16 -22.76 2.79
N TRP A 34 -3.19 -23.34 3.41
CA TRP A 34 -4.39 -22.58 3.82
C TRP A 34 -4.08 -21.51 4.88
N ALA A 35 -3.20 -21.79 5.84
CA ALA A 35 -2.77 -20.82 6.83
C ALA A 35 -2.07 -19.61 6.18
N ILE A 36 -1.17 -19.87 5.22
CA ILE A 36 -0.50 -18.82 4.44
C ILE A 36 -1.51 -18.01 3.61
N ILE A 37 -2.47 -18.69 2.95
CA ILE A 37 -3.54 -18.03 2.18
C ILE A 37 -4.37 -17.11 3.08
N LEU A 38 -4.77 -17.57 4.27
CA LEU A 38 -5.54 -16.75 5.21
C LEU A 38 -4.77 -15.53 5.73
N ILE A 39 -3.46 -15.68 5.96
CA ILE A 39 -2.59 -14.57 6.37
C ILE A 39 -2.48 -13.53 5.25
N LYS A 40 -2.17 -13.95 4.02
CA LYS A 40 -2.12 -13.05 2.85
C LYS A 40 -3.48 -12.42 2.58
N TYR A 41 -4.56 -13.19 2.62
CA TYR A 41 -5.92 -12.71 2.40
C TYR A 41 -6.30 -11.63 3.41
N ARG A 42 -6.02 -11.83 4.70
CA ARG A 42 -6.35 -10.85 5.74
C ARG A 42 -5.50 -9.58 5.64
N TYR A 43 -4.23 -9.70 5.28
CA TYR A 43 -3.32 -8.56 5.09
C TYR A 43 -3.74 -7.71 3.89
N ILE A 44 -3.98 -8.35 2.75
CA ILE A 44 -4.44 -7.69 1.52
C ILE A 44 -5.82 -7.06 1.76
N ARG A 45 -6.77 -7.80 2.35
CA ARG A 45 -8.13 -7.28 2.59
C ARG A 45 -8.13 -6.06 3.49
N ARG A 46 -7.28 -6.02 4.54
CA ARG A 46 -7.18 -4.85 5.43
C ARG A 46 -6.57 -3.63 4.73
N ALA A 47 -5.47 -3.81 4.00
CA ALA A 47 -4.85 -2.73 3.24
C ALA A 47 -5.76 -2.18 2.13
N PHE A 48 -6.54 -3.06 1.48
CA PHE A 48 -7.51 -2.67 0.44
C PHE A 48 -8.74 -1.98 1.02
N HIS A 49 -9.29 -2.44 2.15
CA HIS A 49 -10.45 -1.80 2.77
C HIS A 49 -10.12 -0.38 3.24
N GLU A 50 -9.00 -0.19 3.95
CA GLU A 50 -8.55 1.13 4.39
C GLU A 50 -8.19 2.06 3.21
N SER A 51 -7.78 1.51 2.06
CA SER A 51 -7.54 2.30 0.84
C SER A 51 -8.81 2.67 0.09
N ALA A 52 -9.82 1.79 0.09
CA ALA A 52 -11.13 2.08 -0.50
C ALA A 52 -11.84 3.21 0.26
N ASP A 53 -11.81 3.16 1.60
CA ASP A 53 -12.38 4.21 2.46
C ASP A 53 -11.68 5.57 2.26
N PHE A 54 -10.35 5.56 2.15
CA PHE A 54 -9.59 6.78 1.86
C PHE A 54 -9.90 7.32 0.46
N SER A 55 -10.03 6.45 -0.56
CA SER A 55 -10.38 6.86 -1.92
C SER A 55 -11.76 7.52 -1.97
N ASP A 56 -12.78 6.92 -1.34
CA ASP A 56 -14.13 7.47 -1.34
C ASP A 56 -14.21 8.82 -0.60
N TYR A 57 -13.42 8.96 0.49
CA TYR A 57 -13.28 10.24 1.18
C TYR A 57 -12.55 11.28 0.33
N PHE A 58 -11.44 10.90 -0.32
CA PHE A 58 -10.65 11.79 -1.19
C PHE A 58 -11.51 12.38 -2.31
N TRP A 59 -12.35 11.56 -2.95
CA TRP A 59 -13.27 12.02 -3.99
C TRP A 59 -14.42 12.89 -3.46
N LYS A 60 -14.83 12.73 -2.19
CA LYS A 60 -15.81 13.60 -1.51
C LYS A 60 -15.21 14.91 -1.00
N SER A 61 -13.94 14.92 -0.59
CA SER A 61 -13.27 16.10 -0.04
C SER A 61 -12.54 16.87 -1.14
N ARG A 62 -13.07 18.04 -1.55
CA ARG A 62 -12.40 18.97 -2.49
C ARG A 62 -11.08 19.57 -1.96
N ASP A 63 -10.77 19.38 -0.67
CA ASP A 63 -9.62 20.00 -0.01
C ASP A 63 -8.51 18.99 0.33
N PHE A 64 -7.37 19.14 -0.36
CA PHE A 64 -6.16 18.33 -0.15
C PHE A 64 -5.61 18.40 1.30
N SER A 65 -5.85 19.49 2.03
CA SER A 65 -5.44 19.66 3.43
C SER A 65 -6.24 18.74 4.37
N ASN A 66 -7.56 18.63 4.17
CA ASN A 66 -8.42 17.71 4.92
C ASN A 66 -8.11 16.25 4.58
N ALA A 67 -7.84 15.96 3.30
CA ALA A 67 -7.36 14.66 2.87
C ALA A 67 -6.03 14.28 3.54
N PHE A 68 -5.12 15.24 3.76
CA PHE A 68 -3.84 15.00 4.45
C PHE A 68 -4.03 14.70 5.95
N ALA A 69 -4.91 15.43 6.62
CA ALA A 69 -5.25 15.17 8.02
C ALA A 69 -5.82 13.76 8.22
N ARG A 70 -6.70 13.30 7.30
CA ARG A 70 -7.23 11.93 7.30
C ARG A 70 -6.17 10.90 6.93
N ALA A 71 -5.34 11.15 5.91
CA ALA A 71 -4.23 10.27 5.56
C ALA A 71 -3.25 10.06 6.73
N LYS A 72 -3.15 11.02 7.66
CA LYS A 72 -2.35 10.87 8.89
C LYS A 72 -2.94 9.86 9.88
N GLN A 73 -4.26 9.68 9.87
CA GLN A 73 -5.00 8.77 10.75
C GLN A 73 -5.07 7.33 10.21
N LEU A 74 -4.76 7.10 8.92
CA LEU A 74 -4.77 5.77 8.29
C LEU A 74 -3.36 5.32 7.86
N PRO A 75 -2.48 4.87 8.79
CA PRO A 75 -1.12 4.43 8.45
C PRO A 75 -1.06 3.08 7.72
N GLY A 76 -2.14 2.29 7.74
CA GLY A 76 -2.23 0.98 7.06
C GLY A 76 -2.63 1.05 5.59
N SER A 77 -3.09 2.21 5.10
CA SER A 77 -3.46 2.39 3.70
C SER A 77 -2.23 2.75 2.84
N PRO A 78 -1.86 1.93 1.85
CA PRO A 78 -0.84 2.29 0.85
C PRO A 78 -1.20 3.56 0.08
N LEU A 79 -2.48 3.79 -0.20
CA LEU A 79 -2.96 4.98 -0.91
C LEU A 79 -2.76 6.26 -0.08
N ALA A 80 -3.09 6.23 1.22
CA ALA A 80 -2.85 7.34 2.13
C ALA A 80 -1.34 7.67 2.24
N ARG A 81 -0.48 6.65 2.17
CA ARG A 81 0.97 6.81 2.26
C ARG A 81 1.56 7.51 1.03
N ILE A 82 1.13 7.11 -0.17
CA ILE A 82 1.50 7.78 -1.43
C ILE A 82 1.01 9.24 -1.42
N PHE A 83 -0.24 9.46 -0.98
CA PHE A 83 -0.82 10.80 -0.89
C PHE A 83 -0.03 11.72 0.06
N ARG A 84 0.38 11.22 1.24
CA ARG A 84 1.18 12.01 2.19
C ARG A 84 2.52 12.44 1.62
N VAL A 85 3.23 11.55 0.92
CA VAL A 85 4.52 11.86 0.30
C VAL A 85 4.34 12.92 -0.78
N ALA A 86 3.34 12.76 -1.65
CA ALA A 86 3.04 13.71 -2.71
C ALA A 86 2.59 15.08 -2.17
N TYR A 87 1.74 15.10 -1.14
CA TYR A 87 1.24 16.34 -0.53
C TYR A 87 2.34 17.11 0.21
N LEU A 88 3.23 16.40 0.92
CA LEU A 88 4.39 17.02 1.57
C LEU A 88 5.35 17.64 0.55
N GLU A 89 5.58 16.96 -0.58
CA GLU A 89 6.41 17.50 -1.66
C GLU A 89 5.74 18.74 -2.29
N LEU A 90 4.44 18.68 -2.57
CA LEU A 90 3.67 19.82 -3.09
C LEU A 90 3.72 21.02 -2.14
N LYS A 91 3.58 20.79 -0.82
CA LYS A 91 3.68 21.86 0.18
C LYS A 91 5.08 22.48 0.22
N LYS A 92 6.13 21.65 0.18
CA LYS A 92 7.52 22.12 0.11
C LYS A 92 7.77 22.92 -1.15
N THR A 93 7.23 22.52 -2.29
CA THR A 93 7.39 23.24 -3.55
C THR A 93 6.57 24.54 -3.58
N SER A 94 5.40 24.56 -2.94
CA SER A 94 4.62 25.79 -2.74
C SER A 94 5.33 26.79 -1.84
N GLN A 95 6.09 26.33 -0.84
CA GLN A 95 6.92 27.17 0.03
C GLN A 95 8.27 27.51 -0.60
N ALA A 96 8.86 26.64 -1.42
CA ALA A 96 10.09 26.92 -2.16
C ALA A 96 9.87 27.83 -3.38
N GLY A 97 8.62 28.02 -3.80
CA GLY A 97 8.20 29.08 -4.69
C GLY A 97 8.18 30.46 -4.01
N GLU A 98 8.19 30.52 -2.67
CA GLU A 98 8.65 31.70 -1.94
C GLU A 98 10.19 31.66 -1.97
N VAL A 99 10.74 32.45 -2.88
CA VAL A 99 12.17 32.66 -3.06
C VAL A 99 12.83 32.86 -1.68
N PRO A 100 13.96 32.19 -1.37
CA PRO A 100 14.72 32.53 -0.17
C PRO A 100 15.10 34.00 -0.30
N GLU A 101 14.72 34.79 0.70
CA GLU A 101 15.19 36.15 0.95
C GLU A 101 16.69 36.10 1.29
N SER A 102 17.50 35.62 0.36
CA SER A 102 18.91 35.92 0.30
C SER A 102 18.98 37.27 -0.39
N ALA A 103 19.10 38.30 0.45
CA ALA A 103 19.30 39.68 0.07
C ALA A 103 20.33 39.81 -1.07
N ASP A 104 20.09 40.82 -1.92
CA ASP A 104 20.94 41.29 -3.02
C ASP A 104 20.77 40.61 -4.38
N SER A 105 19.59 40.74 -4.99
CA SER A 105 19.40 41.07 -6.42
C SER A 105 17.91 41.20 -6.76
N ALA A 106 17.28 42.27 -6.27
CA ALA A 106 15.90 42.66 -6.58
C ALA A 106 15.78 43.35 -7.97
N ALA A 107 16.37 42.77 -9.02
CA ALA A 107 16.19 43.23 -10.39
C ALA A 107 15.40 42.18 -11.18
N ALA A 108 14.09 42.43 -11.24
CA ALA A 108 13.14 41.86 -12.20
C ALA A 108 13.29 40.36 -12.51
N VAL A 109 12.70 39.50 -11.68
CA VAL A 109 12.43 38.12 -12.07
C VAL A 109 11.58 38.16 -13.36
N PRO A 110 12.08 37.68 -14.51
CA PRO A 110 11.30 37.70 -15.75
C PRO A 110 10.04 36.85 -15.58
N PRO A 111 8.88 37.25 -16.13
CA PRO A 111 7.64 36.46 -16.04
C PRO A 111 7.80 35.02 -16.57
N GLY A 112 8.75 34.78 -17.48
CA GLY A 112 9.12 33.44 -17.95
C GLY A 112 9.81 32.57 -16.89
N PHE A 113 10.52 33.16 -15.92
CA PHE A 113 11.19 32.44 -14.84
C PHE A 113 10.20 31.91 -13.80
N ALA A 114 9.16 32.68 -13.49
CA ALA A 114 8.07 32.24 -12.60
C ALA A 114 7.27 31.07 -13.21
N PHE A 115 7.00 31.12 -14.53
CA PHE A 115 6.37 30.01 -15.24
C PHE A 115 7.29 28.78 -15.31
N GLY A 116 8.58 28.97 -15.59
CA GLY A 116 9.59 27.91 -15.56
C GLY A 116 9.69 27.24 -14.19
N ALA A 117 9.76 28.02 -13.11
CA ALA A 117 9.76 27.52 -11.74
C ALA A 117 8.49 26.71 -11.42
N ARG A 118 7.31 27.17 -11.90
CA ARG A 118 6.05 26.43 -11.77
C ARG A 118 6.03 25.13 -12.58
N ILE A 119 6.62 25.10 -13.77
CA ILE A 119 6.77 23.87 -14.56
C ILE A 119 7.70 22.89 -13.83
N THR A 120 8.88 23.33 -13.42
CA THR A 120 9.84 22.50 -12.66
C THR A 120 9.24 21.98 -11.36
N ALA A 121 8.46 22.82 -10.66
CA ALA A 121 7.69 22.43 -9.49
C ALA A 121 6.74 21.26 -9.78
N THR A 122 5.95 21.35 -10.86
CA THR A 122 5.02 20.26 -11.22
C THR A 122 5.74 18.98 -11.63
N ASP A 123 6.89 19.07 -12.29
CA ASP A 123 7.68 17.89 -12.67
C ASP A 123 8.36 17.24 -11.48
N ASN A 124 8.79 18.03 -10.48
CA ASN A 124 9.35 17.50 -9.25
C ASN A 124 8.28 16.71 -8.46
N VAL A 125 7.05 17.22 -8.36
CA VAL A 125 5.92 16.50 -7.74
C VAL A 125 5.57 15.23 -8.52
N LYS A 126 5.49 15.28 -9.86
CA LYS A 126 5.25 14.08 -10.70
C LYS A 126 6.31 13.00 -10.49
N ARG A 127 7.57 13.40 -10.38
CA ARG A 127 8.69 12.48 -10.14
C ARG A 127 8.65 11.90 -8.73
N ALA A 128 8.33 12.70 -7.72
CA ALA A 128 8.16 12.24 -6.34
C ALA A 128 6.99 11.25 -6.22
N LEU A 129 5.86 11.53 -6.89
CA LEU A 129 4.70 10.64 -6.95
C LEU A 129 5.07 9.30 -7.62
N ARG A 130 5.72 9.32 -8.78
CA ARG A 130 6.19 8.09 -9.47
C ARG A 130 7.15 7.28 -8.59
N ARG A 131 8.05 7.95 -7.87
CA ARG A 131 8.95 7.29 -6.91
C ARG A 131 8.18 6.63 -5.78
N ALA A 132 7.24 7.34 -5.16
CA ALA A 132 6.43 6.82 -4.07
C ALA A 132 5.58 5.61 -4.50
N ILE A 133 4.98 5.66 -5.69
CA ILE A 133 4.24 4.54 -6.29
C ILE A 133 5.16 3.33 -6.46
N ASN A 134 6.35 3.52 -7.06
CA ASN A 134 7.30 2.43 -7.25
C ASN A 134 7.80 1.85 -5.91
N THR A 135 8.02 2.68 -4.90
CA THR A 135 8.43 2.23 -3.56
C THR A 135 7.32 1.41 -2.88
N GLU A 136 6.06 1.83 -2.97
CA GLU A 136 4.95 1.04 -2.43
C GLU A 136 4.74 -0.26 -3.21
N MET A 137 4.93 -0.26 -4.54
CA MET A 137 4.91 -1.50 -5.33
C MET A 137 6.01 -2.47 -4.89
N THR A 138 7.26 -2.02 -4.73
CA THR A 138 8.34 -2.87 -4.21
C THR A 138 8.03 -3.39 -2.81
N ARG A 139 7.40 -2.56 -1.96
CA ARG A 139 7.00 -2.97 -0.60
C ARG A 139 5.89 -4.02 -0.63
N MET A 140 4.91 -3.89 -1.53
CA MET A 140 3.88 -4.90 -1.75
C MET A 140 4.49 -6.21 -2.25
N THR A 141 5.46 -6.16 -3.16
CA THR A 141 6.17 -7.36 -3.65
C THR A 141 7.01 -8.01 -2.55
N GLN A 142 7.69 -7.24 -1.71
CA GLN A 142 8.49 -7.79 -0.60
C GLN A 142 7.65 -8.29 0.58
N MET A 143 6.43 -7.77 0.78
CA MET A 143 5.50 -8.25 1.80
C MET A 143 4.74 -9.51 1.38
N VAL A 144 4.87 -9.90 0.11
CA VAL A 144 4.35 -11.14 -0.44
C VAL A 144 5.54 -12.11 -0.51
N PRO A 145 5.74 -12.97 0.51
CA PRO A 145 6.75 -14.04 0.42
C PRO A 145 6.47 -14.97 -0.75
#